data_AF-A0A524L046-F1
#
_entry.id   AF-A0A524L046-F1
#
_cell.length_a   1.000
_cell.length_b   1.000
_cell.length_c   1.000
_cell.angle_alpha   90.00
_cell.angle_beta   90.00
_cell.angle_gamma   90.00
#
_symmetry.space_group_name_H-M   'P 1'
#
loop_
_entity.id
_entity.type
_entity.pdbx_description
1 polymer ?
#
loop_
_entity_poly.entity_id
_entity_poly.type
_entity_poly.pdbx_seq_one_letter_code
_entity_poly.pdbx_strand_id
1 'polypeptide(L)'
;MLRFAIASLAFALAAAAHTAEAAEEGQDGSAAATAGAVAPDATAAPAPVYRLPKVGKPRGRIGGGRRGPITGVADVRVLVPDHVGQTTSAQPSLYWYLAEPVKGEVILEFAVIDDTSIDPLLDRRLTIPASTGLQRVRLSELGISLEPEQEYQWSVAVVSDPEDHSKDVVGSGWVQRVSAPDALAEQLAAAGPEGAASVYGEAGLWYDMLDAAFERIRANPESENYREQLAVVLEEAGLPGEAARQRP
;
A
#
# COMPACT_ATOMS: atom_id res chain seq x y z
N MET A 1 21.56 -52.38 -2.46
CA MET A 1 20.68 -51.24 -2.16
C MET A 1 19.69 -51.10 -3.30
N LEU A 2 18.40 -51.24 -2.97
CA LEU A 2 17.25 -51.28 -3.88
C LEU A 2 16.75 -49.86 -4.15
N ARG A 3 16.66 -49.41 -5.42
CA ARG A 3 15.85 -48.24 -5.81
C ARG A 3 15.25 -48.39 -7.23
N PHE A 4 13.97 -48.76 -7.21
CA PHE A 4 12.83 -48.33 -8.04
C PHE A 4 13.03 -47.74 -9.46
N ALA A 5 12.33 -48.39 -10.39
CA ALA A 5 11.81 -47.83 -11.64
C ALA A 5 10.66 -46.84 -11.39
N ILE A 6 10.35 -45.98 -12.36
CA ILE A 6 9.07 -45.95 -13.11
C ILE A 6 9.16 -44.89 -14.21
N ALA A 7 8.62 -45.27 -15.37
CA ALA A 7 8.57 -44.56 -16.62
C ALA A 7 7.48 -43.47 -16.61
N SER A 8 7.76 -42.32 -17.23
CA SER A 8 6.75 -41.33 -17.59
C SER A 8 6.30 -41.56 -19.03
N LEU A 9 5.04 -41.98 -19.14
CA LEU A 9 4.29 -42.17 -20.38
C LEU A 9 3.69 -40.83 -20.81
N ALA A 10 4.00 -40.37 -22.02
CA ALA A 10 3.41 -39.17 -22.65
C ALA A 10 2.51 -39.61 -23.82
N PHE A 11 1.22 -39.31 -23.70
CA PHE A 11 0.16 -39.43 -24.71
C PHE A 11 -0.94 -38.47 -24.22
N ALA A 12 -1.64 -37.64 -24.99
CA ALA A 12 -1.86 -37.57 -26.42
C ALA A 12 -2.26 -36.14 -26.82
N LEU A 13 -2.10 -35.88 -28.11
CA LEU A 13 -2.59 -34.78 -28.92
C LEU A 13 -4.10 -34.94 -29.21
N ALA A 14 -4.89 -33.85 -29.22
CA ALA A 14 -6.07 -33.74 -30.10
C ALA A 14 -6.51 -32.28 -30.27
N ALA A 15 -6.53 -31.84 -31.52
CA ALA A 15 -7.10 -30.59 -32.01
C ALA A 15 -8.50 -30.85 -32.60
N ALA A 16 -9.39 -29.86 -32.54
CA ALA A 16 -10.56 -29.70 -33.41
C ALA A 16 -10.88 -28.20 -33.48
N ALA A 17 -10.54 -27.50 -34.56
CA ALA A 17 -11.26 -27.40 -35.84
C ALA A 17 -12.43 -26.40 -35.78
N HIS A 18 -12.19 -25.24 -36.39
CA HIS A 18 -13.15 -24.25 -36.86
C HIS A 18 -13.91 -24.78 -38.09
N THR A 19 -15.20 -24.48 -38.17
CA THR A 19 -15.98 -24.46 -39.43
C THR A 19 -16.96 -23.30 -39.41
N ALA A 20 -16.95 -22.55 -40.52
CA ALA A 20 -17.78 -21.41 -40.87
C ALA A 20 -19.21 -21.81 -41.29
N GLU A 21 -20.16 -20.86 -41.35
CA GLU A 21 -20.90 -20.52 -42.57
C GLU A 21 -21.74 -19.24 -42.37
N ALA A 22 -21.96 -18.51 -43.47
CA ALA A 22 -22.59 -17.19 -43.61
C ALA A 22 -24.04 -17.28 -44.14
N ALA A 23 -24.83 -16.21 -43.99
CA ALA A 23 -25.84 -15.78 -44.96
C ALA A 23 -26.37 -14.35 -44.67
N GLU A 24 -26.52 -13.57 -45.74
CA GLU A 24 -26.91 -12.16 -45.86
C GLU A 24 -28.42 -11.92 -46.03
N GLU A 25 -28.84 -10.66 -45.81
CA GLU A 25 -29.86 -9.80 -46.50
C GLU A 25 -30.52 -8.89 -45.43
N GLY A 26 -30.74 -7.59 -45.55
CA GLY A 26 -30.60 -6.58 -46.60
C GLY A 26 -31.41 -5.33 -46.15
N GLN A 27 -31.20 -4.20 -46.85
CA GLN A 27 -32.02 -2.96 -46.94
C GLN A 27 -31.65 -1.66 -46.17
N ASP A 28 -31.57 -0.63 -47.01
CA ASP A 28 -31.38 0.81 -46.86
C ASP A 28 -32.23 1.53 -45.81
N GLY A 29 -31.68 2.64 -45.29
CA GLY A 29 -32.49 3.85 -45.07
C GLY A 29 -32.16 4.72 -43.86
N SER A 30 -31.57 5.88 -44.15
CA SER A 30 -31.81 7.17 -43.47
C SER A 30 -31.23 7.43 -42.07
N ALA A 31 -30.26 8.36 -42.08
CA ALA A 31 -29.88 9.32 -41.05
C ALA A 31 -30.77 9.46 -39.81
N ALA A 32 -30.16 9.19 -38.65
CA ALA A 32 -30.33 10.00 -37.44
C ALA A 32 -29.07 9.86 -36.59
N ALA A 33 -28.36 10.98 -36.40
CA ALA A 33 -27.28 11.11 -35.45
C ALA A 33 -27.78 10.67 -34.06
N THR A 34 -27.33 9.51 -33.60
CA THR A 34 -27.48 9.10 -32.22
C THR A 34 -26.13 9.28 -31.56
N ALA A 35 -26.10 10.22 -30.62
CA ALA A 35 -25.03 10.46 -29.69
C ALA A 35 -24.51 9.10 -29.19
N GLY A 36 -23.21 8.87 -29.36
CA GLY A 36 -22.54 7.73 -28.77
C GLY A 36 -22.91 7.67 -27.30
N ALA A 37 -23.59 6.59 -26.93
CA ALA A 37 -23.86 6.26 -25.55
C ALA A 37 -22.51 6.22 -24.84
N VAL A 38 -22.26 7.23 -24.01
CA VAL A 38 -21.23 7.19 -22.99
C VAL A 38 -21.57 5.96 -22.15
N ALA A 39 -20.70 4.97 -22.20
CA ALA A 39 -20.81 3.79 -21.36
C ALA A 39 -21.01 4.22 -19.89
N PRO A 40 -21.77 3.44 -19.12
CA PRO A 40 -21.79 3.43 -17.67
C PRO A 40 -20.60 4.10 -17.02
N ASP A 41 -20.68 5.33 -16.52
CA ASP A 41 -19.67 5.81 -15.58
C ASP A 41 -19.51 4.73 -14.51
N ALA A 42 -18.31 4.16 -14.40
CA ALA A 42 -18.01 3.15 -13.41
C ALA A 42 -18.43 3.74 -12.08
N THR A 43 -19.48 3.15 -11.48
CA THR A 43 -20.13 3.65 -10.26
C THR A 43 -19.06 4.16 -9.30
N ALA A 44 -18.98 5.49 -9.15
CA ALA A 44 -17.89 6.13 -8.46
C ALA A 44 -17.79 5.56 -7.04
N ALA A 45 -16.79 4.71 -6.83
CA ALA A 45 -16.52 4.14 -5.52
C ALA A 45 -16.36 5.29 -4.53
N PRO A 46 -16.92 5.17 -3.30
CA PRO A 46 -16.87 6.24 -2.34
C PRO A 46 -15.41 6.59 -2.02
N ALA A 47 -15.15 7.89 -1.88
CA ALA A 47 -13.87 8.36 -1.38
C ALA A 47 -13.59 7.72 -0.01
N PRO A 48 -12.37 7.23 0.25
CA PRO A 48 -12.02 6.81 1.59
C PRO A 48 -12.12 8.03 2.51
N VAL A 49 -12.71 7.83 3.68
CA VAL A 49 -12.74 8.80 4.77
C VAL A 49 -12.03 8.12 5.93
N TYR A 50 -11.08 8.80 6.54
CA TYR A 50 -10.39 8.24 7.71
C TYR A 50 -11.00 8.80 8.99
N ARG A 51 -11.50 7.89 9.84
CA ARG A 51 -11.98 8.22 11.19
C ARG A 51 -10.94 7.80 12.21
N LEU A 52 -10.55 8.71 13.09
CA LEU A 52 -9.68 8.37 14.20
C LEU A 52 -10.34 7.26 15.04
N PRO A 53 -9.60 6.21 15.42
CA PRO A 53 -10.08 5.22 16.37
C PRO A 53 -10.58 5.88 17.66
N LYS A 54 -11.70 5.39 18.19
CA LYS A 54 -12.28 5.89 19.46
C LYS A 54 -11.39 5.63 20.67
N VAL A 55 -10.40 4.74 20.53
CA VAL A 55 -9.43 4.36 21.55
C VAL A 55 -8.04 4.48 20.93
N GLY A 56 -7.25 5.42 21.42
CA GLY A 56 -5.88 5.65 20.99
C GLY A 56 -5.20 6.65 21.91
N LYS A 57 -4.03 6.29 22.46
CA LYS A 57 -3.21 7.24 23.22
C LYS A 57 -2.56 8.21 22.22
N PRO A 58 -2.53 9.52 22.49
CA PRO A 58 -1.76 10.44 21.64
C PRO A 58 -0.30 10.00 21.61
N ARG A 59 0.17 9.56 20.45
CA ARG A 59 1.59 9.27 20.16
C ARG A 59 1.91 9.89 18.82
N GLY A 60 2.70 10.97 18.85
CA GLY A 60 2.98 11.76 17.65
C GLY A 60 3.86 11.02 16.64
N ARG A 61 3.75 11.45 15.38
CA ARG A 61 4.72 11.13 14.31
C ARG A 61 6.02 11.91 14.55
N ILE A 62 7.17 11.27 14.40
CA ILE A 62 8.45 11.97 14.35
C ILE A 62 8.77 12.21 12.86
N GLY A 63 8.63 13.46 12.44
CA GLY A 63 9.10 13.89 11.12
C GLY A 63 10.63 13.99 11.10
N GLY A 64 11.23 13.78 9.94
CA GLY A 64 12.69 13.82 9.75
C GLY A 64 13.28 15.20 9.99
N GLY A 65 13.56 15.53 11.26
CA GLY A 65 14.30 16.71 11.68
C GLY A 65 15.82 16.45 11.66
N ARG A 66 16.60 17.44 11.23
CA ARG A 66 18.07 17.36 11.08
C ARG A 66 18.82 18.20 12.11
N ARG A 67 19.98 17.72 12.58
CA ARG A 67 20.98 18.49 13.35
C ARG A 67 22.26 18.71 12.53
N GLY A 68 22.27 19.59 11.52
CA GLY A 68 23.52 20.00 10.85
C GLY A 68 23.39 20.64 9.45
N PRO A 69 24.46 21.27 8.90
CA PRO A 69 24.42 21.98 7.62
C PRO A 69 24.44 21.06 6.39
N ILE A 70 23.93 21.57 5.26
CA ILE A 70 23.34 20.83 4.15
C ILE A 70 24.28 20.68 2.93
N THR A 71 24.43 19.45 2.43
CA THR A 71 24.62 19.13 0.99
C THR A 71 24.11 17.70 0.68
N GLY A 72 23.14 17.53 -0.25
CA GLY A 72 22.76 16.22 -0.84
C GLY A 72 21.56 15.46 -0.21
N VAL A 73 20.42 16.13 -0.05
CA VAL A 73 19.29 15.80 0.82
C VAL A 73 18.38 14.67 0.30
N ALA A 74 18.42 13.46 0.89
CA ALA A 74 17.29 12.55 0.78
C ALA A 74 16.08 13.11 1.57
N ASP A 75 14.88 13.13 0.97
CA ASP A 75 13.62 13.53 1.60
C ASP A 75 12.70 12.30 1.70
N VAL A 76 12.67 11.72 2.89
CA VAL A 76 11.87 10.54 3.22
C VAL A 76 10.80 10.90 4.23
N ARG A 77 9.55 10.53 3.92
CA ARG A 77 8.38 10.82 4.74
C ARG A 77 7.54 9.57 4.90
N VAL A 78 7.41 9.05 6.12
CA VAL A 78 6.53 7.91 6.41
C VAL A 78 5.05 8.30 6.31
N LEU A 79 4.22 7.44 5.72
CA LEU A 79 2.78 7.68 5.55
C LEU A 79 1.99 7.10 6.72
N VAL A 80 2.19 7.72 7.88
CA VAL A 80 1.57 7.35 9.17
C VAL A 80 0.79 8.52 9.73
N PRO A 81 -0.34 8.27 10.43
CA PRO A 81 -1.09 9.36 11.03
C PRO A 81 -0.31 9.93 12.23
N ASP A 82 -0.82 11.00 12.82
CA ASP A 82 -0.24 11.67 14.00
C ASP A 82 -0.53 10.96 15.35
N HIS A 83 -1.02 9.72 15.28
CA HIS A 83 -1.34 8.82 16.38
C HIS A 83 -0.93 7.38 16.03
N VAL A 84 -1.22 6.44 16.92
CA VAL A 84 -1.03 5.00 16.65
C VAL A 84 -1.97 4.57 15.53
N GLY A 85 -1.41 4.24 14.36
CA GLY A 85 -2.20 3.66 13.27
C GLY A 85 -2.58 2.23 13.61
N GLN A 86 -3.82 1.84 13.34
CA GLN A 86 -4.32 0.50 13.64
C GLN A 86 -4.36 -0.37 12.38
N THR A 87 -4.22 -1.68 12.59
CA THR A 87 -4.41 -2.69 11.55
C THR A 87 -5.06 -3.96 12.05
N THR A 88 -5.79 -4.67 11.20
CA THR A 88 -6.23 -6.06 11.51
C THR A 88 -5.26 -7.12 11.01
N SER A 89 -4.38 -6.74 10.08
CA SER A 89 -3.40 -7.64 9.49
C SER A 89 -2.29 -8.01 10.48
N ALA A 90 -1.94 -9.29 10.54
CA ALA A 90 -0.75 -9.74 11.26
C ALA A 90 0.55 -9.24 10.60
N GLN A 91 0.52 -9.00 9.30
CA GLN A 91 1.71 -8.69 8.51
C GLN A 91 1.37 -7.53 7.55
N PRO A 92 1.14 -6.30 8.07
CA PRO A 92 0.70 -5.16 7.26
C PRO A 92 1.72 -4.73 6.21
N SER A 93 1.25 -3.96 5.23
CA SER A 93 2.09 -3.16 4.35
C SER A 93 2.40 -1.81 5.03
N LEU A 94 3.64 -1.35 4.89
CA LEU A 94 4.08 -0.05 5.39
C LEU A 94 4.54 0.81 4.22
N TYR A 95 4.22 2.10 4.29
CA TYR A 95 4.35 3.02 3.17
C TYR A 95 5.15 4.26 3.55
N TRP A 96 6.07 4.64 2.68
CA TRP A 96 6.77 5.92 2.79
C TRP A 96 6.87 6.58 1.42
N TYR A 97 7.06 7.89 1.43
CA TYR A 97 7.25 8.70 0.25
C TYR A 97 8.72 9.14 0.18
N LEU A 98 9.31 8.96 -0.99
CA LEU A 98 10.64 9.41 -1.30
C LEU A 98 10.58 10.54 -2.34
N ALA A 99 10.83 11.78 -1.94
CA ALA A 99 10.68 12.92 -2.85
C ALA A 99 11.87 13.07 -3.82
N GLU A 100 13.07 12.63 -3.43
CA GLU A 100 14.30 12.75 -4.21
C GLU A 100 15.04 11.42 -4.32
N PRO A 101 15.75 11.12 -5.43
CA PRO A 101 16.46 9.87 -5.57
C PRO A 101 17.52 9.73 -4.49
N VAL A 102 17.48 8.60 -3.80
CA VAL A 102 18.50 8.26 -2.82
C VAL A 102 19.72 7.71 -3.56
N LYS A 103 20.88 8.35 -3.35
CA LYS A 103 22.17 7.90 -3.88
C LYS A 103 23.05 7.50 -2.70
N GLY A 104 23.87 6.46 -2.88
CA GLY A 104 24.81 5.98 -1.85
C GLY A 104 24.40 4.61 -1.30
N GLU A 105 24.93 4.25 -0.12
CA GLU A 105 24.54 3.05 0.62
C GLU A 105 23.57 3.47 1.73
N VAL A 106 22.27 3.36 1.47
CA VAL A 106 21.23 3.79 2.38
C VAL A 106 20.58 2.61 3.05
N ILE A 107 20.57 2.68 4.38
CA ILE A 107 20.11 1.65 5.30
C ILE A 107 18.70 2.02 5.75
N LEU A 108 17.69 1.35 5.19
CA LEU A 108 16.31 1.46 5.69
C LEU A 108 16.14 0.60 6.95
N GLU A 109 16.46 1.15 8.12
CA GLU A 109 16.28 0.45 9.39
C GLU A 109 14.81 0.39 9.80
N PHE A 110 14.25 -0.80 9.72
CA PHE A 110 12.92 -1.12 10.21
C PHE A 110 13.01 -1.71 11.61
N ALA A 111 12.97 -0.85 12.64
CA ALA A 111 12.79 -1.31 14.01
C ALA A 111 11.31 -1.59 14.27
N VAL A 112 11.03 -2.53 15.16
CA VAL A 112 9.69 -2.78 15.72
C VAL A 112 9.94 -2.94 17.21
N ILE A 113 9.71 -1.85 17.94
CA ILE A 113 10.03 -1.76 19.36
C ILE A 113 8.76 -2.03 20.15
N ASP A 114 8.77 -3.11 20.91
CA ASP A 114 7.83 -3.35 22.01
C ASP A 114 8.22 -2.41 23.17
N ASP A 115 7.27 -1.74 23.81
CA ASP A 115 7.55 -0.85 24.94
C ASP A 115 8.14 -1.58 26.17
N THR A 116 8.19 -2.91 26.11
CA THR A 116 8.80 -3.78 27.10
C THR A 116 10.15 -4.41 26.69
N SER A 117 10.60 -4.27 25.43
CA SER A 117 11.81 -4.92 24.91
C SER A 117 12.95 -3.95 24.58
N ILE A 118 14.19 -4.38 24.82
CA ILE A 118 15.42 -3.66 24.46
C ILE A 118 15.83 -3.99 23.01
N ASP A 119 15.50 -5.19 22.52
CA ASP A 119 15.89 -5.64 21.20
C ASP A 119 14.77 -5.38 20.18
N PRO A 120 15.06 -4.77 19.02
CA PRO A 120 14.07 -4.55 17.97
C PRO A 120 13.68 -5.88 17.31
N LEU A 121 12.39 -6.04 16.98
CA LEU A 121 11.90 -7.27 16.33
C LEU A 121 12.54 -7.50 14.95
N LEU A 122 12.97 -6.42 14.30
CA LEU A 122 13.77 -6.45 13.09
C LEU A 122 14.80 -5.32 13.13
N ASP A 123 15.96 -5.58 12.55
CA ASP A 123 16.90 -4.55 12.11
C ASP A 123 17.56 -5.08 10.82
N ARG A 124 17.26 -4.41 9.71
CA ARG A 124 17.64 -4.84 8.36
C ARG A 124 17.96 -3.63 7.50
N ARG A 125 18.87 -3.82 6.56
CA ARG A 125 19.14 -2.90 5.46
C ARG A 125 18.23 -3.29 4.30
N LEU A 126 17.28 -2.44 3.92
CA LEU A 126 16.54 -2.65 2.66
C LEU A 126 17.37 -2.14 1.48
N THR A 127 17.12 -2.72 0.31
CA THR A 127 17.67 -2.21 -0.95
C THR A 127 17.09 -0.84 -1.25
N ILE A 128 17.94 0.09 -1.67
CA ILE A 128 17.50 1.45 -2.04
C ILE A 128 16.57 1.37 -3.25
N PRO A 129 15.39 2.00 -3.19
CA PRO A 129 14.50 2.10 -4.33
C PRO A 129 15.19 2.75 -5.53
N ALA A 130 15.02 2.14 -6.71
CA ALA A 130 15.57 2.68 -7.96
C ALA A 130 14.85 3.96 -8.44
N SER A 131 13.64 4.21 -7.93
CA SER A 131 12.80 5.36 -8.29
C SER A 131 12.36 6.14 -7.05
N THR A 132 12.15 7.43 -7.24
CA THR A 132 11.40 8.27 -6.29
C THR A 132 9.94 7.85 -6.24
N GLY A 133 9.22 8.40 -5.26
CA GLY A 133 7.79 8.26 -5.14
C GLY A 133 7.38 7.41 -3.97
N LEU A 134 6.16 6.90 -4.05
CA LEU A 134 5.61 6.01 -3.07
C LEU A 134 6.37 4.68 -3.05
N GLN A 135 6.78 4.29 -1.86
CA GLN A 135 7.45 3.05 -1.58
C GLN A 135 6.60 2.20 -0.64
N ARG A 136 6.76 0.88 -0.75
CA ARG A 136 6.09 -0.11 0.09
C ARG A 136 7.07 -1.17 0.55
N VAL A 137 6.92 -1.58 1.80
CA VAL A 137 7.47 -2.83 2.31
C VAL A 137 6.35 -3.65 2.95
N ARG A 138 6.33 -4.96 2.69
CA ARG A 138 5.37 -5.87 3.34
C ARG A 138 6.07 -6.61 4.45
N LEU A 139 5.49 -6.63 5.65
CA LEU A 139 6.07 -7.39 6.75
C LEU A 139 6.11 -8.90 6.47
N SER A 140 5.22 -9.38 5.59
CA SER A 140 5.23 -10.76 5.11
C SER A 140 6.45 -11.13 4.28
N GLU A 141 7.01 -10.20 3.51
CA GLU A 141 8.25 -10.41 2.75
C GLU A 141 9.47 -10.45 3.69
N LEU A 142 9.33 -9.90 4.90
CA LEU A 142 10.36 -9.88 5.94
C LEU A 142 10.19 -10.99 6.98
N GLY A 143 9.12 -11.79 6.90
CA GLY A 143 8.80 -12.82 7.89
C GLY A 143 8.43 -12.28 9.27
N ILE A 144 7.94 -11.03 9.34
CA ILE A 144 7.56 -10.36 10.58
C ILE A 144 6.05 -10.41 10.76
N SER A 145 5.61 -10.87 11.93
CA SER A 145 4.21 -10.88 12.35
C SER A 145 4.04 -10.08 13.62
N LEU A 146 3.02 -9.21 13.64
CA LEU A 146 2.63 -8.40 14.78
C LEU A 146 1.73 -9.20 15.72
N GLU A 147 2.01 -9.13 17.01
CA GLU A 147 1.14 -9.71 18.02
C GLU A 147 -0.11 -8.85 18.22
N PRO A 148 -1.28 -9.47 18.48
CA PRO A 148 -2.51 -8.72 18.76
C PRO A 148 -2.37 -7.80 19.97
N GLU A 149 -2.99 -6.63 19.87
CA GLU A 149 -3.07 -5.56 20.88
C GLU A 149 -1.72 -4.96 21.29
N GLN A 150 -0.62 -5.32 20.61
CA GLN A 150 0.72 -4.77 20.85
C GLN A 150 1.00 -3.56 19.95
N GLU A 151 1.50 -2.47 20.54
CA GLU A 151 1.99 -1.31 19.82
C GLU A 151 3.45 -1.51 19.44
N TYR A 152 3.78 -1.08 18.22
CA TYR A 152 5.12 -1.15 17.66
C TYR A 152 5.48 0.18 17.00
N GLN A 153 6.68 0.69 17.27
CA GLN A 153 7.22 1.81 16.50
C GLN A 153 8.03 1.27 15.32
N TRP A 154 7.82 1.84 14.13
CA TRP A 154 8.66 1.59 12.97
C TRP A 154 9.25 2.85 12.38
N SER A 155 10.41 2.69 11.73
CA SER A 155 11.16 3.76 11.11
C SER A 155 11.62 3.40 9.72
N VAL A 156 11.96 4.45 8.97
CA VAL A 156 12.80 4.38 7.78
C VAL A 156 13.84 5.48 7.92
N ALA A 157 15.11 5.10 7.88
CA ALA A 157 16.23 6.01 7.88
C ALA A 157 16.87 6.11 6.50
N VAL A 158 17.36 7.29 6.16
CA VAL A 158 18.36 7.48 5.12
C VAL A 158 19.69 7.79 5.78
N VAL A 159 20.53 6.76 5.88
CA VAL A 159 21.86 6.85 6.46
C VAL A 159 22.85 7.27 5.39
N SER A 160 23.49 8.44 5.57
CA SER A 160 24.46 8.98 4.58
C SER A 160 25.91 8.67 4.95
N ASP A 161 26.18 8.44 6.23
CA ASP A 161 27.50 8.08 6.77
C ASP A 161 27.28 7.03 7.88
N PRO A 162 27.61 5.74 7.65
CA PRO A 162 27.40 4.69 8.65
C PRO A 162 28.20 4.88 9.95
N GLU A 163 29.23 5.72 9.94
CA GLU A 163 30.02 6.05 11.13
C GLU A 163 29.53 7.35 11.83
N ASP A 164 28.65 8.11 11.18
CA ASP A 164 28.09 9.38 11.66
C ASP A 164 26.59 9.54 11.33
N HIS A 165 25.75 8.97 12.18
CA HIS A 165 24.28 9.04 12.10
C HIS A 165 23.71 10.45 12.36
N SER A 166 24.52 11.46 12.70
CA SER A 166 24.01 12.81 13.02
C SER A 166 23.32 13.50 11.84
N LYS A 167 23.57 13.00 10.62
CA LYS A 167 23.02 13.52 9.35
C LYS A 167 21.85 12.68 8.82
N ASP A 168 21.46 11.63 9.53
CA ASP A 168 20.43 10.72 9.07
C ASP A 168 19.07 11.41 8.95
N VAL A 169 18.34 11.02 7.91
CA VAL A 169 16.97 11.47 7.71
C VAL A 169 16.06 10.33 8.10
N VAL A 170 15.36 10.47 9.23
CA VAL A 170 14.52 9.40 9.77
C VAL A 170 13.06 9.81 9.78
N GLY A 171 12.20 9.03 9.14
CA GLY A 171 10.76 9.06 9.37
C GLY A 171 10.35 7.91 10.27
N SER A 172 9.48 8.13 11.24
CA SER A 172 8.94 7.03 12.06
C SER A 172 7.48 7.22 12.45
N GLY A 173 6.81 6.10 12.74
CA GLY A 173 5.42 6.05 13.15
C GLY A 173 5.10 4.81 13.97
N TRP A 174 3.84 4.71 14.38
CA TRP A 174 3.35 3.65 15.25
C TRP A 174 2.32 2.79 14.54
N VAL A 175 2.38 1.48 14.78
CA VAL A 175 1.41 0.49 14.31
C VAL A 175 0.95 -0.36 15.48
N GLN A 176 -0.35 -0.64 15.55
CA GLN A 176 -0.91 -1.61 16.48
C GLN A 176 -1.79 -2.58 15.71
N ARG A 177 -1.59 -3.88 15.94
CA ARG A 177 -2.54 -4.88 15.46
C ARG A 177 -3.71 -4.96 16.44
N VAL A 178 -4.92 -4.74 15.97
CA VAL A 178 -6.14 -4.83 16.77
C VAL A 178 -7.01 -5.99 16.29
N SER A 179 -7.90 -6.44 17.17
CA SER A 179 -8.94 -7.39 16.77
C SER A 179 -9.86 -6.78 15.70
N ALA A 180 -10.25 -7.57 14.70
CA ALA A 180 -11.19 -7.11 13.68
C ALA A 180 -12.54 -6.76 14.31
N PRO A 181 -13.13 -5.58 14.04
CA PRO A 181 -14.49 -5.27 14.45
C PRO A 181 -15.50 -6.29 13.91
N ASP A 182 -16.49 -6.68 14.72
CA ASP A 182 -17.43 -7.75 14.39
C ASP A 182 -18.11 -7.58 13.01
N ALA A 183 -18.49 -6.36 12.65
CA ALA A 183 -19.18 -6.05 11.40
C ALA A 183 -18.23 -5.87 10.18
N LEU A 184 -16.91 -5.88 10.39
CA LEU A 184 -15.94 -5.52 9.34
C LEU A 184 -16.03 -6.47 8.14
N ALA A 185 -16.10 -7.78 8.38
CA ALA A 185 -16.13 -8.77 7.31
C ALA A 185 -17.38 -8.64 6.41
N GLU A 186 -18.55 -8.42 7.03
CA GLU A 186 -19.80 -8.21 6.29
C GLU A 186 -19.79 -6.90 5.51
N GLN A 187 -19.26 -5.82 6.09
CA GLN A 187 -19.13 -4.53 5.42
C GLN A 187 -18.17 -4.59 4.22
N LEU A 188 -17.04 -5.28 4.36
CA LEU A 188 -16.09 -5.49 3.27
C LEU A 188 -16.71 -6.33 2.14
N ALA A 189 -17.45 -7.38 2.49
CA ALA A 189 -18.14 -8.22 1.50
C ALA A 189 -19.20 -7.41 0.72
N ALA A 190 -19.94 -6.53 1.41
CA ALA A 190 -20.94 -5.67 0.79
C ALA A 190 -20.34 -4.55 -0.07
N ALA A 191 -19.23 -3.96 0.37
CA ALA A 191 -18.56 -2.87 -0.34
C ALA A 191 -17.75 -3.33 -1.56
N GLY A 192 -17.25 -4.57 -1.52
CA GLY A 192 -16.36 -5.11 -2.54
C GLY A 192 -14.98 -4.42 -2.57
N PRO A 193 -14.11 -4.80 -3.53
CA PRO A 193 -12.74 -4.29 -3.59
C PRO A 193 -12.65 -2.76 -3.73
N GLU A 194 -13.55 -2.18 -4.51
CA GLU A 194 -13.56 -0.74 -4.79
C GLU A 194 -13.92 0.11 -3.55
N GLY A 195 -14.76 -0.41 -2.66
CA GLY A 195 -15.20 0.26 -1.43
C GLY A 195 -14.40 -0.12 -0.18
N ALA A 196 -13.51 -1.11 -0.25
CA ALA A 196 -12.76 -1.63 0.89
C ALA A 196 -11.97 -0.55 1.65
N ALA A 197 -11.32 0.37 0.92
CA ALA A 197 -10.58 1.47 1.53
C ALA A 197 -11.50 2.36 2.40
N SER A 198 -12.71 2.65 1.93
CA SER A 198 -13.69 3.44 2.70
C SER A 198 -14.14 2.70 3.96
N VAL A 199 -14.41 1.41 3.87
CA VAL A 199 -14.79 0.58 5.03
C VAL A 199 -13.68 0.55 6.09
N TYR A 200 -12.42 0.32 5.69
CA TYR A 200 -11.30 0.34 6.62
C TYR A 200 -11.08 1.72 7.23
N GLY A 201 -11.21 2.78 6.43
CA GLY A 201 -11.05 4.16 6.89
C GLY A 201 -12.10 4.56 7.93
N GLU A 202 -13.37 4.20 7.72
CA GLU A 202 -14.46 4.44 8.68
C GLU A 202 -14.28 3.62 9.96
N ALA A 203 -13.66 2.44 9.87
CA ALA A 203 -13.28 1.62 11.02
C ALA A 203 -12.02 2.11 11.76
N GLY A 204 -11.31 3.11 11.23
CA GLY A 204 -10.05 3.64 11.79
C GLY A 204 -8.83 2.74 11.57
N LEU A 205 -8.90 1.80 10.63
CA LEU A 205 -7.84 0.85 10.30
C LEU A 205 -6.90 1.46 9.25
N TRP A 206 -6.04 2.39 9.69
CA TRP A 206 -5.16 3.19 8.82
C TRP A 206 -4.36 2.37 7.81
N TYR A 207 -3.69 1.31 8.27
CA TYR A 207 -2.80 0.55 7.39
C TYR A 207 -3.58 -0.31 6.39
N ASP A 208 -4.70 -0.90 6.79
CA ASP A 208 -5.59 -1.66 5.89
C ASP A 208 -6.26 -0.74 4.87
N MET A 209 -6.66 0.47 5.28
CA MET A 209 -7.19 1.51 4.39
C MET A 209 -6.17 1.91 3.33
N LEU A 210 -4.93 2.23 3.74
CA LEU A 210 -3.87 2.58 2.81
C LEU A 210 -3.59 1.43 1.83
N ASP A 211 -3.44 0.20 2.32
CA ASP A 211 -3.17 -0.97 1.46
C ASP A 211 -4.29 -1.18 0.43
N ALA A 212 -5.56 -1.11 0.85
CA ALA A 212 -6.70 -1.20 -0.05
C ALA A 212 -6.75 -0.05 -1.07
N ALA A 213 -6.46 1.19 -0.65
CA ALA A 213 -6.44 2.33 -1.56
C ALA A 213 -5.32 2.20 -2.60
N PHE A 214 -4.14 1.73 -2.19
CA PHE A 214 -3.01 1.52 -3.10
C PHE A 214 -3.23 0.37 -4.06
N GLU A 215 -3.79 -0.75 -3.62
CA GLU A 215 -4.14 -1.85 -4.53
C GLU A 215 -5.21 -1.41 -5.54
N ARG A 216 -6.16 -0.55 -5.14
CA ARG A 216 -7.14 0.05 -6.05
C ARG A 216 -6.48 0.97 -7.10
N ILE A 217 -5.53 1.82 -6.71
CA ILE A 217 -4.76 2.66 -7.65
C ILE A 217 -3.92 1.79 -8.59
N ARG A 218 -3.28 0.74 -8.08
CA ARG A 218 -2.47 -0.19 -8.88
C ARG A 218 -3.31 -0.96 -9.89
N ALA A 219 -4.52 -1.36 -9.53
CA ALA A 219 -5.46 -2.03 -10.43
C ALA A 219 -6.04 -1.07 -11.48
N ASN A 220 -6.06 0.24 -11.21
CA ASN A 220 -6.67 1.26 -12.06
C ASN A 220 -5.71 2.45 -12.28
N PRO A 221 -4.55 2.25 -12.93
CA PRO A 221 -3.48 3.25 -13.00
C PRO A 221 -3.86 4.55 -13.72
N GLU A 222 -4.83 4.50 -14.63
CA GLU A 222 -5.33 5.67 -15.36
C GLU A 222 -6.37 6.49 -14.56
N SER A 223 -6.86 5.97 -13.44
CA SER A 223 -7.84 6.67 -12.60
C SER A 223 -7.17 7.79 -11.79
N GLU A 224 -7.32 9.03 -12.27
CA GLU A 224 -6.94 10.23 -11.50
C GLU A 224 -7.80 10.39 -10.24
N ASN A 225 -9.08 10.04 -10.32
CA ASN A 225 -10.01 10.13 -9.21
C ASN A 225 -9.52 9.31 -7.99
N TYR A 226 -9.03 8.08 -8.19
CA TYR A 226 -8.54 7.27 -7.07
C TYR A 226 -7.26 7.82 -6.43
N ARG A 227 -6.38 8.41 -7.23
CA ARG A 227 -5.19 9.10 -6.73
C ARG A 227 -5.56 10.36 -5.94
N GLU A 228 -6.51 11.14 -6.43
CA GLU A 228 -6.95 12.36 -5.75
C GLU A 228 -7.70 12.05 -4.45
N GLN A 229 -8.55 11.02 -4.44
CA GLN A 229 -9.21 10.53 -3.24
C GLN A 229 -8.22 10.16 -2.14
N LEU A 230 -7.15 9.44 -2.47
CA LEU A 230 -6.11 9.12 -1.49
C LEU A 230 -5.30 10.35 -1.08
N ALA A 231 -5.03 11.27 -2.00
CA ALA A 231 -4.32 12.51 -1.70
C ALA A 231 -5.06 13.35 -0.65
N VAL A 232 -6.39 13.48 -0.77
CA VAL A 232 -7.23 14.17 0.22
C VAL A 232 -7.11 13.53 1.60
N VAL A 233 -7.20 12.20 1.69
CA VAL A 233 -7.07 11.48 2.97
C VAL A 233 -5.69 11.68 3.60
N LEU A 234 -4.63 11.66 2.80
CA LEU A 234 -3.28 11.95 3.28
C LEU A 234 -3.21 13.40 3.81
N GLU A 235 -3.71 14.37 3.07
CA GLU A 235 -3.69 15.79 3.46
C GLU A 235 -4.48 16.04 4.75
N GLU A 236 -5.65 15.41 4.93
CA GLU A 236 -6.44 15.46 6.17
C GLU A 236 -5.69 14.86 7.37
N ALA A 237 -4.86 13.85 7.14
CA ALA A 237 -3.95 13.28 8.14
C ALA A 237 -2.63 14.07 8.31
N GLY A 238 -2.52 15.25 7.69
CA GLY A 238 -1.32 16.08 7.70
C GLY A 238 -0.12 15.43 7.01
N LEU A 239 -0.35 14.60 6.01
CA LEU A 239 0.64 13.90 5.18
C LEU A 239 0.71 14.52 3.77
N PRO A 240 1.83 14.31 3.04
CA PRO A 240 1.99 14.83 1.68
C PRO A 240 1.04 14.16 0.68
N GLY A 241 0.00 14.88 0.23
CA GLY A 241 -0.94 14.38 -0.77
C GLY A 241 -0.29 14.06 -2.13
N GLU A 242 0.84 14.71 -2.46
CA GLU A 242 1.61 14.40 -3.66
C GLU A 242 2.12 12.95 -3.71
N ALA A 243 2.23 12.27 -2.55
CA ALA A 243 2.61 10.87 -2.49
C ALA A 243 1.61 9.94 -3.19
N ALA A 244 0.33 10.33 -3.23
CA ALA A 244 -0.73 9.56 -3.90
C ALA A 244 -0.90 9.92 -5.37
N ARG A 245 -0.43 11.10 -5.80
CA ARG A 245 -0.66 11.62 -7.17
C ARG A 245 0.31 11.07 -8.20
N GLN A 246 1.41 10.46 -7.78
CA GLN A 246 2.36 9.82 -8.71
C GLN A 246 1.74 8.58 -9.36
N ARG A 247 2.03 8.38 -10.65
CA ARG A 247 1.63 7.16 -11.34
C ARG A 247 2.54 6.00 -10.86
N PRO A 248 1.96 4.82 -10.55
CA PRO A 248 2.73 3.65 -10.14
C PRO A 248 3.58 3.06 -11.28
#